data_AF-A0A1Z5J747-F1
#
_entry.id   AF-A0A1Z5J747-F1
#
_cell.length_a   1.000
_cell.length_b   1.000
_cell.length_c   1.000
_cell.angle_alpha   90.00
_cell.angle_beta   90.00
_cell.angle_gamma   90.00
#
_symmetry.space_group_name_H-M   'P 1'
#
loop_
_entity.id
_entity.type
_entity.pdbx_description
1 polymer ?
#
loop_
_entity_poly.entity_id
_entity_poly.type
_entity_poly.pdbx_seq_one_letter_code
_entity_poly.pdbx_strand_id
1 'polypeptide(L)'
;MSEKEKIVLTSAPPPVHSIAVVFIMTIVFVGLFPSMESVDRVATVDTFTRRVFPDLITVEQMAYIRLAIAGVIWATSFHTMCLSPGWIQTTNYLKGTRLLRAPNTLYGIKTMFPFTSWAWNMLGVSFTLSGYIALKQEASPLLLRSALFFWEASAPFSFLVATVIRYAIWPGVLKGDGDTTNLKKLRNKLMHNANVMMSLTEAALLGGLPVHWKHVSIGPLVGVAYILFTWAMSTSWNDTSKVGPQFIYFFFDTTLPGYTPTIALLVLLLVLMLFFSFFAACDFLLGLVPFGVVGHALFALGLGSIMMRFRD
;
A
#
# COMPACT_ATOMS: atom_id res chain seq x y z
N MET A 1 -7.33 -10.72 -33.29
CA MET A 1 -7.83 -9.54 -34.02
C MET A 1 -6.67 -9.01 -34.83
N SER A 2 -6.80 -8.99 -36.16
CA SER A 2 -5.86 -8.23 -37.00
C SER A 2 -5.82 -6.78 -36.48
N GLU A 3 -4.68 -6.12 -36.65
CA GLU A 3 -4.35 -4.74 -36.27
C GLU A 3 -5.20 -3.67 -36.99
N LYS A 4 -6.45 -4.00 -37.34
CA LYS A 4 -7.47 -3.05 -37.80
C LYS A 4 -7.65 -2.02 -36.70
N GLU A 5 -7.48 -0.76 -37.06
CA GLU A 5 -7.56 0.45 -36.23
C GLU A 5 -8.38 0.24 -34.97
N LYS A 6 -7.69 0.05 -33.84
CA LYS A 6 -8.34 0.14 -32.54
C LYS A 6 -8.84 1.58 -32.41
N ILE A 7 -10.16 1.74 -32.44
CA ILE A 7 -10.83 3.02 -32.22
C ILE A 7 -10.34 3.60 -30.88
N VAL A 8 -9.83 4.83 -30.91
CA VAL A 8 -9.44 5.56 -29.70
C VAL A 8 -10.70 5.83 -28.89
N LEU A 9 -10.79 5.23 -27.71
CA LEU A 9 -11.93 5.46 -26.81
C LEU A 9 -11.87 6.88 -26.25
N THR A 10 -13.02 7.54 -26.14
CA THR A 10 -13.14 8.86 -25.50
C THR A 10 -13.35 8.74 -23.99
N SER A 11 -13.89 7.62 -23.51
CA SER A 11 -14.12 7.33 -22.10
C SER A 11 -14.06 5.82 -21.81
N ALA A 12 -13.86 5.48 -20.53
CA ALA A 12 -13.82 4.11 -20.05
C ALA A 12 -14.57 4.02 -18.71
N PRO A 13 -15.90 4.26 -18.68
CA PRO A 13 -16.67 4.24 -17.44
C PRO A 13 -16.59 2.85 -16.79
N PRO A 14 -16.58 2.77 -15.45
CA PRO A 14 -16.62 1.50 -14.77
C PRO A 14 -17.91 0.73 -15.11
N PRO A 15 -17.86 -0.59 -15.30
CA PRO A 15 -19.06 -1.38 -15.52
C PRO A 15 -20.01 -1.30 -14.32
N VAL A 16 -21.31 -1.39 -14.56
CA VAL A 16 -22.36 -1.28 -13.51
C VAL A 16 -22.12 -2.27 -12.36
N HIS A 17 -21.68 -3.49 -12.66
CA HIS A 17 -21.36 -4.50 -11.63
C HIS A 17 -20.16 -4.10 -10.75
N SER A 18 -19.14 -3.43 -11.31
CA SER A 18 -18.02 -2.89 -10.51
C SER A 18 -18.46 -1.72 -9.64
N ILE A 19 -19.32 -0.84 -10.17
CA ILE A 19 -19.90 0.28 -9.40
C ILE A 19 -20.71 -0.28 -8.22
N ALA A 20 -21.57 -1.27 -8.47
CA ALA A 20 -22.37 -1.92 -7.43
C ALA A 20 -21.50 -2.54 -6.34
N VAL A 21 -20.42 -3.25 -6.71
CA VAL A 21 -19.48 -3.83 -5.73
C VAL A 21 -18.78 -2.75 -4.91
N VAL A 22 -18.26 -1.69 -5.53
CA VAL A 22 -17.62 -0.59 -4.79
C VAL A 22 -18.62 0.11 -3.84
N PHE A 23 -19.86 0.30 -4.29
CA PHE A 23 -20.93 0.85 -3.46
C PHE A 23 -21.28 -0.04 -2.26
N ILE A 24 -21.46 -1.35 -2.48
CA ILE A 24 -21.72 -2.33 -1.42
C ILE A 24 -20.55 -2.38 -0.45
N MET A 25 -19.31 -2.45 -0.93
CA MET A 25 -18.11 -2.39 -0.10
C MET A 25 -18.09 -1.13 0.77
N THR A 26 -18.43 0.03 0.18
CA THR A 26 -18.50 1.29 0.93
C THR A 26 -19.52 1.20 2.05
N ILE A 27 -20.76 0.76 1.78
CA ILE A 27 -21.80 0.63 2.81
C ILE A 27 -21.34 -0.33 3.92
N VAL A 28 -20.81 -1.50 3.55
CA VAL A 28 -20.36 -2.51 4.51
C VAL A 28 -19.24 -1.97 5.38
N PHE A 29 -18.18 -1.40 4.80
CA PHE A 29 -17.03 -0.94 5.58
C PHE A 29 -17.27 0.37 6.33
N VAL A 30 -18.16 1.24 5.85
CA VAL A 30 -18.63 2.38 6.66
C VAL A 30 -19.47 1.90 7.84
N GLY A 31 -20.34 0.90 7.64
CA GLY A 31 -21.11 0.28 8.73
C GLY A 31 -20.25 -0.47 9.75
N LEU A 32 -19.10 -0.98 9.32
CA LEU A 32 -18.07 -1.60 10.17
C LEU A 32 -16.99 -0.61 10.61
N PHE A 33 -17.17 0.70 10.41
CA PHE A 33 -16.18 1.69 10.86
C PHE A 33 -16.10 1.68 12.39
N PRO A 34 -14.89 1.61 12.98
CA PRO A 34 -14.78 1.48 14.43
C PRO A 34 -15.33 2.72 15.13
N SER A 35 -16.04 2.52 16.24
CA SER A 35 -16.46 3.63 17.09
C SER A 35 -15.22 4.36 17.64
N MET A 36 -15.31 5.68 17.83
CA MET A 36 -14.18 6.45 18.38
C MET A 36 -13.74 5.93 19.74
N GLU A 37 -14.67 5.45 20.57
CA GLU A 37 -14.35 4.81 21.84
C GLU A 37 -13.54 3.52 21.67
N SER A 38 -13.87 2.68 20.68
CA SER A 38 -13.07 1.48 20.36
C SER A 38 -11.65 1.86 19.95
N VAL A 39 -11.52 2.93 19.15
CA VAL A 39 -10.21 3.42 18.71
C VAL A 39 -9.43 3.99 19.90
N ASP A 40 -10.04 4.80 20.75
CA ASP A 40 -9.40 5.40 21.93
C ASP A 40 -8.87 4.38 22.93
N ARG A 41 -9.55 3.24 23.08
CA ARG A 41 -9.08 2.14 23.93
C ARG A 41 -7.76 1.53 23.44
N VAL A 42 -7.48 1.61 22.14
CA VAL A 42 -6.26 1.07 21.52
C VAL A 42 -5.23 2.17 21.27
N ALA A 43 -5.67 3.36 20.86
CA ALA A 43 -4.83 4.50 20.52
C ALA A 43 -4.42 5.28 21.78
N THR A 44 -3.59 4.66 22.62
CA THR A 44 -3.07 5.24 23.87
C THR A 44 -1.59 5.59 23.73
N VAL A 45 -1.08 6.46 24.60
CA VAL A 45 0.37 6.72 24.66
C VAL A 45 1.14 5.42 24.90
N ASP A 46 0.64 4.55 25.76
CA ASP A 46 1.22 3.23 26.06
C ASP A 46 1.39 2.37 24.80
N THR A 47 0.37 2.32 23.92
CA THR A 47 0.48 1.60 22.64
C THR A 47 1.66 2.09 21.80
N PHE A 48 1.92 3.41 21.78
CA PHE A 48 3.02 3.98 21.02
C PHE A 48 4.36 4.01 21.78
N THR A 49 4.40 3.77 23.08
CA THR A 49 5.64 3.69 23.88
C THR A 49 6.00 2.26 24.30
N ARG A 50 5.10 1.28 24.10
CA ARG A 50 5.35 -0.15 24.27
C ARG A 50 6.56 -0.57 23.44
N ARG A 51 7.35 -1.48 24.00
CA ARG A 51 8.55 -2.04 23.40
C ARG A 51 8.45 -3.55 23.45
N VAL A 52 8.76 -4.22 22.35
CA VAL A 52 8.83 -5.68 22.31
C VAL A 52 10.01 -6.18 23.15
N PHE A 53 11.15 -5.46 23.11
CA PHE A 53 12.36 -5.80 23.85
C PHE A 53 12.83 -4.63 24.73
N PRO A 54 12.16 -4.37 25.87
CA PRO A 54 12.44 -3.20 26.71
C PRO A 54 13.88 -3.15 27.28
N ASP A 55 14.55 -4.30 27.36
CA ASP A 55 15.95 -4.41 27.82
C ASP A 55 16.97 -4.02 26.73
N LEU A 56 16.57 -4.04 25.45
CA LEU A 56 17.47 -3.75 24.31
C LEU A 56 17.32 -2.33 23.78
N ILE A 57 16.13 -1.74 23.90
CA ILE A 57 15.83 -0.44 23.33
C ILE A 57 15.06 0.43 24.33
N THR A 58 15.47 1.68 24.49
CA THR A 58 14.70 2.66 25.27
C THR A 58 13.56 3.25 24.43
N VAL A 59 12.56 3.86 25.08
CA VAL A 59 11.45 4.54 24.36
C VAL A 59 11.98 5.63 23.44
N GLU A 60 12.98 6.38 23.90
CA GLU A 60 13.64 7.44 23.14
C GLU A 60 14.40 6.89 21.91
N GLN A 61 15.17 5.82 22.07
CA GLN A 61 15.85 5.16 20.94
C GLN A 61 14.85 4.66 19.90
N MET A 62 13.76 4.00 20.34
CA MET A 62 12.69 3.56 19.45
C MET A 62 12.07 4.74 18.70
N ALA A 63 11.83 5.85 19.40
CA ALA A 63 11.30 7.07 18.79
C ALA A 63 12.22 7.62 17.70
N TYR A 64 13.53 7.68 17.95
CA TYR A 64 14.51 8.10 16.94
C TYR A 64 14.60 7.14 15.76
N ILE A 65 14.50 5.82 15.97
CA ILE A 65 14.45 4.85 14.87
C ILE A 65 13.21 5.10 13.99
N ARG A 66 12.04 5.29 14.60
CA ARG A 66 10.80 5.60 13.87
C ARG A 66 10.92 6.92 13.08
N LEU A 67 11.48 7.96 13.68
CA LEU A 67 11.70 9.24 12.99
C LEU A 67 12.74 9.13 11.87
N ALA A 68 13.78 8.32 12.03
CA ALA A 68 14.74 8.05 10.99
C ALA A 68 14.10 7.31 9.80
N ILE A 69 13.27 6.29 10.07
CA ILE A 69 12.47 5.59 9.06
C ILE A 69 11.55 6.57 8.32
N ALA A 70 10.83 7.41 9.05
CA ALA A 70 9.99 8.45 8.46
C ALA A 70 10.83 9.43 7.60
N GLY A 71 12.00 9.83 8.07
CA GLY A 71 12.94 10.67 7.32
C GLY A 71 13.33 10.06 5.98
N VAL A 72 13.62 8.76 5.93
CA VAL A 72 13.88 8.04 4.66
C VAL A 72 12.66 8.05 3.74
N ILE A 73 11.47 7.81 4.30
CA ILE A 73 10.21 7.83 3.54
C ILE A 73 9.97 9.21 2.92
N TRP A 74 10.05 10.27 3.73
CA TRP A 74 9.83 11.64 3.29
C TRP A 74 10.89 12.13 2.32
N ALA A 75 12.17 11.83 2.57
CA ALA A 75 13.24 12.14 1.63
C ALA A 75 13.02 11.46 0.27
N THR A 76 12.59 10.19 0.27
CA THR A 76 12.29 9.46 -0.97
C THR A 76 11.09 10.06 -1.70
N SER A 77 10.01 10.41 -0.99
CA SER A 77 8.83 11.04 -1.57
C SER A 77 9.15 12.42 -2.13
N PHE A 78 9.84 13.26 -1.35
CA PHE A 78 10.27 14.59 -1.77
C PHE A 78 11.21 14.53 -2.98
N HIS A 79 12.23 13.68 -2.94
CA HIS A 79 13.12 13.47 -4.08
C HIS A 79 12.33 13.04 -5.32
N THR A 80 11.41 12.08 -5.18
CA THR A 80 10.62 11.57 -6.31
C THR A 80 9.68 12.63 -6.90
N MET A 81 9.09 13.48 -6.06
CA MET A 81 8.15 14.51 -6.48
C MET A 81 8.84 15.76 -7.02
N CYS A 82 9.92 16.21 -6.37
CA CYS A 82 10.49 17.56 -6.60
C CYS A 82 11.80 17.53 -7.39
N LEU A 83 12.60 16.47 -7.25
CA LEU A 83 13.98 16.43 -7.78
C LEU A 83 14.15 15.41 -8.91
N SER A 84 13.32 14.36 -8.93
CA SER A 84 13.41 13.30 -9.92
C SER A 84 12.89 13.78 -11.26
N PRO A 85 13.54 13.39 -12.38
CA PRO A 85 13.01 13.64 -13.72
C PRO A 85 11.74 12.81 -14.03
N GLY A 86 11.22 12.06 -13.05
CA GLY A 86 10.08 11.19 -13.23
C GLY A 86 10.43 9.86 -13.90
N TRP A 87 9.42 9.19 -14.44
CA TRP A 87 9.60 7.99 -15.25
C TRP A 87 8.43 7.77 -16.20
N ILE A 88 8.68 6.94 -17.22
CA ILE A 88 7.64 6.47 -18.12
C ILE A 88 7.11 5.14 -17.58
N GLN A 89 5.79 5.06 -17.43
CA GLN A 89 5.06 3.85 -17.05
C GLN A 89 4.18 3.42 -18.21
N THR A 90 4.42 2.22 -18.74
CA THR A 90 3.56 1.62 -19.77
C THR A 90 2.84 0.44 -19.18
N THR A 91 1.50 0.49 -19.15
CA THR A 91 0.68 -0.58 -18.56
C THR A 91 0.52 -1.72 -19.55
N ASN A 92 0.84 -2.94 -19.11
CA ASN A 92 0.61 -4.15 -19.89
C ASN A 92 -0.84 -4.63 -19.66
N TYR A 93 -1.78 -4.06 -20.41
CA TYR A 93 -3.19 -4.45 -20.33
C TYR A 93 -3.41 -5.91 -20.75
N LEU A 94 -4.43 -6.55 -20.16
CA LEU A 94 -4.76 -7.94 -20.43
C LEU A 94 -5.41 -8.12 -21.82
N LYS A 95 -5.34 -9.35 -22.35
CA LYS A 95 -5.99 -9.72 -23.61
C LYS A 95 -7.50 -9.45 -23.52
N GLY A 96 -8.05 -8.78 -24.54
CA GLY A 96 -9.46 -8.40 -24.59
C GLY A 96 -9.75 -6.96 -24.15
N THR A 97 -8.76 -6.25 -23.61
CA THR A 97 -8.85 -4.81 -23.38
C THR A 97 -9.17 -4.03 -24.66
N ARG A 98 -10.01 -3.00 -24.51
CA ARG A 98 -10.26 -2.02 -25.57
C ARG A 98 -9.30 -0.83 -25.49
N LEU A 99 -8.51 -0.72 -24.43
CA LEU A 99 -7.54 0.34 -24.27
C LEU A 99 -6.35 0.16 -25.23
N LEU A 100 -5.78 1.31 -25.61
CA LEU A 100 -4.50 1.38 -26.30
C LEU A 100 -3.38 1.37 -25.27
N ARG A 101 -2.31 0.63 -25.55
CA ARG A 101 -1.10 0.67 -24.74
C ARG A 101 -0.34 1.95 -25.09
N ALA A 102 -0.16 2.83 -24.12
CA ALA A 102 0.59 4.07 -24.30
C ALA A 102 1.54 4.33 -23.12
N PRO A 103 2.69 4.99 -23.37
CA PRO A 103 3.58 5.43 -22.30
C PRO A 103 2.91 6.55 -21.50
N ASN A 104 2.87 6.44 -20.18
CA ASN A 104 2.41 7.49 -19.27
C ASN A 104 3.61 8.13 -18.58
N THR A 105 3.82 9.42 -18.76
CA THR A 105 4.90 10.14 -18.07
C THR A 105 4.46 10.54 -16.67
N LEU A 106 5.08 9.94 -15.66
CA LEU A 106 4.87 10.26 -14.26
C LEU A 106 5.98 11.20 -13.79
N TYR A 107 5.63 12.48 -13.62
CA TYR A 107 6.52 13.56 -13.18
C TYR A 107 5.82 14.43 -12.13
N GLY A 108 6.59 15.08 -11.25
CA GLY A 108 6.04 15.97 -10.24
C GLY A 108 5.12 15.22 -9.27
N ILE A 109 3.99 15.83 -8.94
CA ILE A 109 2.95 15.22 -8.07
C ILE A 109 2.37 13.92 -8.62
N LYS A 110 2.37 13.71 -9.95
CA LYS A 110 1.85 12.46 -10.56
C LYS A 110 2.62 11.23 -10.12
N THR A 111 3.86 11.40 -9.65
CA THR A 111 4.67 10.33 -9.07
C THR A 111 4.12 9.81 -7.74
N MET A 112 3.25 10.58 -7.06
CA MET A 112 2.60 10.19 -5.82
C MET A 112 1.26 9.48 -6.03
N PHE A 113 0.81 9.32 -7.28
CA PHE A 113 -0.48 8.72 -7.60
C PHE A 113 -0.52 7.18 -7.69
N PRO A 114 0.58 6.45 -7.97
CA PRO A 114 0.60 5.00 -7.79
C PRO A 114 0.24 4.59 -6.36
N PHE A 115 -0.43 3.46 -6.20
CA PHE A 115 -0.87 2.97 -4.88
C PHE A 115 0.31 2.71 -3.94
N THR A 116 1.44 2.27 -4.50
CA THR A 116 2.71 2.15 -3.79
C THR A 116 3.09 3.45 -3.09
N SER A 117 2.90 4.60 -3.73
CA SER A 117 3.21 5.91 -3.15
C SER A 117 2.22 6.28 -2.04
N TRP A 118 0.94 5.92 -2.16
CA TRP A 118 -0.04 6.11 -1.09
C TRP A 118 0.34 5.28 0.14
N ALA A 119 0.60 3.98 -0.04
CA ALA A 119 1.04 3.09 1.04
C ALA A 119 2.32 3.58 1.71
N TRP A 120 3.32 3.98 0.92
CA TRP A 120 4.61 4.50 1.39
C TRP A 120 4.44 5.77 2.24
N ASN A 121 3.67 6.75 1.77
CA ASN A 121 3.48 8.00 2.51
C ASN A 121 2.60 7.81 3.75
N MET A 122 1.58 6.95 3.71
CA MET A 122 0.79 6.61 4.91
C MET A 122 1.66 5.96 6.00
N LEU A 123 2.58 5.07 5.61
CA LEU A 123 3.55 4.50 6.54
C LEU A 123 4.47 5.60 7.10
N GLY A 124 4.90 6.54 6.27
CA GLY A 124 5.67 7.72 6.69
C GLY A 124 4.96 8.56 7.74
N VAL A 125 3.67 8.86 7.53
CA VAL A 125 2.85 9.57 8.51
C VAL A 125 2.78 8.76 9.80
N SER A 126 2.48 7.47 9.72
CA SER A 126 2.41 6.59 10.90
C SER A 126 3.69 6.63 11.73
N PHE A 127 4.87 6.49 11.09
CA PHE A 127 6.15 6.57 11.79
C PHE A 127 6.48 7.95 12.34
N THR A 128 6.15 9.03 11.62
CA THR A 128 6.33 10.40 12.12
C THR A 128 5.52 10.64 13.38
N LEU A 129 4.22 10.31 13.34
CA LEU A 129 3.35 10.53 14.49
C LEU A 129 3.75 9.62 15.66
N SER A 130 4.02 8.33 15.40
CA SER A 130 4.44 7.36 16.43
C SER A 130 5.77 7.73 17.09
N GLY A 131 6.75 8.22 16.30
CA GLY A 131 8.01 8.72 16.83
C GLY A 131 7.83 9.99 17.66
N TYR A 132 7.01 10.93 17.19
CA TYR A 132 6.69 12.15 17.95
C TYR A 132 5.98 11.84 19.28
N ILE A 133 4.96 10.96 19.26
CA ILE A 133 4.25 10.52 20.47
C ILE A 133 5.21 9.88 21.46
N ALA A 134 6.11 9.01 21.00
CA ALA A 134 7.07 8.34 21.87
C ALA A 134 8.10 9.30 22.50
N LEU A 135 8.52 10.36 21.80
CA LEU A 135 9.39 11.40 22.38
C LEU A 135 8.66 12.27 23.40
N LYS A 136 7.42 12.66 23.11
CA LYS A 136 6.65 13.56 23.99
C LYS A 136 6.04 12.85 25.19
N GLN A 137 5.71 11.57 25.05
CA GLN A 137 4.96 10.77 26.03
C GLN A 137 3.62 11.39 26.44
N GLU A 138 3.14 12.35 25.65
CA GLU A 138 1.87 13.05 25.80
C GLU A 138 1.37 13.39 24.40
N ALA A 139 0.08 13.16 24.15
CA ALA A 139 -0.53 13.37 22.85
C ALA A 139 -2.03 13.60 22.97
N SER A 140 -2.58 14.42 22.07
CA SER A 140 -4.03 14.58 21.96
C SER A 140 -4.68 13.31 21.39
N PRO A 141 -5.97 13.03 21.70
CA PRO A 141 -6.68 11.89 21.15
C PRO A 141 -6.66 11.85 19.62
N LEU A 142 -6.76 13.01 18.96
CA LEU A 142 -6.71 13.10 17.50
C LEU A 142 -5.37 12.61 16.93
N LEU A 143 -4.26 12.95 17.58
CA LEU A 143 -2.93 12.55 17.15
C LEU A 143 -2.73 11.03 17.28
N LEU A 144 -3.17 10.46 18.41
CA LEU A 144 -3.11 9.01 18.69
C LEU A 144 -3.96 8.22 17.68
N ARG A 145 -5.22 8.65 17.46
CA ARG A 145 -6.13 8.04 16.47
C ARG A 145 -5.55 8.08 15.07
N SER A 146 -5.00 9.22 14.67
CA SER A 146 -4.41 9.39 13.33
C SER A 146 -3.21 8.44 13.15
N ALA A 147 -2.31 8.39 14.13
CA ALA A 147 -1.17 7.47 14.10
C ALA A 147 -1.60 6.01 13.94
N LEU A 148 -2.63 5.60 14.68
CA LEU A 148 -3.18 4.24 14.60
C LEU A 148 -3.85 3.97 13.24
N PHE A 149 -4.70 4.88 12.74
CA PHE A 149 -5.35 4.70 11.45
C PHE A 149 -4.37 4.59 10.28
N PHE A 150 -3.32 5.43 10.27
CA PHE A 150 -2.27 5.33 9.26
C PHE A 150 -1.48 4.03 9.38
N TRP A 151 -1.21 3.56 10.61
CA TRP A 151 -0.56 2.26 10.84
C TRP A 151 -1.42 1.10 10.32
N GLU A 152 -2.67 1.01 10.78
CA GLU A 152 -3.58 -0.09 10.46
C GLU A 152 -3.96 -0.15 8.98
N ALA A 153 -3.90 0.97 8.26
CA ALA A 153 -4.00 0.98 6.80
C ALA A 153 -2.67 0.56 6.14
N SER A 154 -1.57 1.21 6.49
CA SER A 154 -0.31 1.09 5.75
C SER A 154 0.40 -0.25 5.95
N ALA A 155 0.34 -0.85 7.14
CA ALA A 155 0.96 -2.14 7.42
C ALA A 155 0.46 -3.26 6.48
N PRO A 156 -0.85 -3.55 6.37
CA PRO A 156 -1.34 -4.55 5.41
C PRO A 156 -1.15 -4.12 3.95
N PHE A 157 -1.17 -2.82 3.64
CA PHE A 157 -0.87 -2.34 2.29
C PHE A 157 0.58 -2.57 1.87
N SER A 158 1.54 -2.52 2.78
CA SER A 158 2.94 -2.84 2.47
C SER A 158 3.07 -4.25 1.88
N PHE A 159 2.34 -5.21 2.45
CA PHE A 159 2.28 -6.59 1.97
C PHE A 159 1.50 -6.72 0.66
N LEU A 160 0.37 -6.01 0.53
CA LEU A 160 -0.41 -5.97 -0.70
C LEU A 160 0.43 -5.46 -1.87
N VAL A 161 1.13 -4.35 -1.70
CA VAL A 161 2.01 -3.74 -2.70
C VAL A 161 3.11 -4.72 -3.11
N ALA A 162 3.84 -5.30 -2.15
CA ALA A 162 4.91 -6.24 -2.45
C ALA A 162 4.39 -7.48 -3.20
N THR A 163 3.23 -8.00 -2.78
CA THR A 163 2.58 -9.17 -3.39
C THR A 163 2.14 -8.87 -4.82
N VAL A 164 1.45 -7.75 -5.05
CA VAL A 164 1.01 -7.33 -6.40
C VAL A 164 2.22 -7.10 -7.31
N ILE A 165 3.29 -6.48 -6.81
CA ILE A 165 4.51 -6.27 -7.59
C ILE A 165 5.17 -7.61 -7.94
N ARG A 166 5.38 -8.48 -6.95
CA ARG A 166 6.09 -9.76 -7.11
C ARG A 166 5.33 -10.75 -7.98
N TYR A 167 4.02 -10.88 -7.78
CA TYR A 167 3.22 -11.97 -8.35
C TYR A 167 2.30 -11.54 -9.51
N ALA A 168 2.01 -10.25 -9.69
CA ALA A 168 1.17 -9.78 -10.79
C ALA A 168 1.92 -8.88 -11.77
N ILE A 169 2.50 -7.77 -11.31
CA ILE A 169 3.11 -6.76 -12.19
C ILE A 169 4.41 -7.28 -12.80
N TRP A 170 5.35 -7.77 -11.99
CA TRP A 170 6.64 -8.22 -12.50
C TRP A 170 6.52 -9.37 -13.51
N PRO A 171 5.76 -10.46 -13.23
CA PRO A 171 5.57 -11.51 -14.23
C PRO A 171 4.86 -10.99 -15.49
N GLY A 172 3.94 -10.03 -15.35
CA GLY A 172 3.27 -9.37 -16.47
C GLY A 172 4.21 -8.53 -17.35
N VAL A 173 5.26 -7.95 -16.77
CA VAL A 173 6.31 -7.25 -17.53
C VAL A 173 7.20 -8.25 -18.28
N LEU A 174 7.67 -9.30 -17.59
CA LEU A 174 8.54 -10.31 -18.19
C LEU A 174 7.89 -11.08 -19.35
N LYS A 175 6.58 -11.37 -19.26
CA LYS A 175 5.85 -12.08 -20.32
C LYS A 175 5.52 -11.22 -21.54
N GLY A 176 5.63 -9.89 -21.45
CA GLY A 176 5.18 -8.95 -22.48
C GLY A 176 6.32 -8.20 -23.18
N ASP A 177 7.51 -8.81 -23.26
CA ASP A 177 8.77 -8.21 -23.74
C ASP A 177 9.09 -6.85 -23.09
N GLY A 178 8.64 -6.66 -21.85
CA GLY A 178 8.74 -5.39 -21.15
C GLY A 178 10.08 -5.19 -20.46
N ASP A 179 10.55 -3.94 -20.45
CA ASP A 179 11.74 -3.52 -19.71
C ASP A 179 11.48 -3.52 -18.19
N THR A 180 12.27 -4.29 -17.44
CA THR A 180 12.23 -4.33 -15.96
C THR A 180 13.16 -3.33 -15.29
N THR A 181 13.94 -2.55 -16.06
CA THR A 181 14.93 -1.60 -15.54
C THR A 181 14.32 -0.62 -14.55
N ASN A 182 13.10 -0.13 -14.82
CA ASN A 182 12.40 0.74 -13.87
C ASN A 182 12.17 0.03 -12.53
N LEU A 183 11.70 -1.21 -12.52
CA LEU A 183 11.40 -1.96 -11.29
C LEU A 183 12.64 -2.23 -10.44
N LYS A 184 13.84 -2.26 -11.06
CA LYS A 184 15.12 -2.46 -10.39
C LYS A 184 15.71 -1.18 -9.78
N LYS A 185 15.19 0.01 -10.11
CA LYS A 185 15.69 1.27 -9.56
C LYS A 185 15.56 1.30 -8.04
N LEU A 186 16.55 1.88 -7.36
CA LEU A 186 16.62 1.96 -5.90
C LEU A 186 15.32 2.47 -5.27
N ARG A 187 14.73 3.53 -5.83
CA ARG A 187 13.43 4.06 -5.38
C ARG A 187 12.35 2.97 -5.34
N ASN A 188 12.20 2.21 -6.42
CA ASN A 188 11.18 1.15 -6.47
C ASN A 188 11.52 0.00 -5.51
N LYS A 189 12.81 -0.34 -5.35
CA LYS A 189 13.23 -1.29 -4.31
C LYS A 189 12.88 -0.81 -2.90
N LEU A 190 13.08 0.47 -2.59
CA LEU A 190 12.68 1.07 -1.31
C LEU A 190 11.16 0.98 -1.13
N MET A 191 10.39 1.52 -2.07
CA MET A 191 8.93 1.60 -1.91
C MET A 191 8.21 0.25 -1.95
N HIS A 192 8.78 -0.77 -2.59
CA HIS A 192 8.20 -2.13 -2.66
C HIS A 192 8.71 -3.05 -1.56
N ASN A 193 10.03 -3.07 -1.28
CA ASN A 193 10.63 -4.00 -0.33
C ASN A 193 10.86 -3.36 1.04
N ALA A 194 11.44 -2.15 1.10
CA ALA A 194 11.71 -1.52 2.38
C ALA A 194 10.40 -1.22 3.15
N ASN A 195 9.29 -0.99 2.45
CA ASN A 195 7.96 -0.85 3.03
C ASN A 195 7.58 -2.07 3.89
N VAL A 196 7.74 -3.29 3.35
CA VAL A 196 7.53 -4.55 4.07
C VAL A 196 8.48 -4.68 5.26
N MET A 197 9.78 -4.41 5.06
CA MET A 197 10.76 -4.50 6.15
C MET A 197 10.48 -3.52 7.27
N MET A 198 10.10 -2.29 6.97
CA MET A 198 9.78 -1.26 7.96
C MET A 198 8.55 -1.67 8.76
N SER A 199 7.47 -2.12 8.10
CA SER A 199 6.28 -2.63 8.80
C SER A 199 6.58 -3.86 9.65
N LEU A 200 7.39 -4.81 9.17
CA LEU A 200 7.78 -5.97 9.96
C LEU A 200 8.71 -5.62 11.13
N THR A 201 9.61 -4.67 10.93
CA THR A 201 10.50 -4.18 12.00
C THR A 201 9.67 -3.53 13.10
N GLU A 202 8.67 -2.72 12.76
CA GLU A 202 7.79 -2.11 13.76
C GLU A 202 6.90 -3.14 14.47
N ALA A 203 6.30 -4.07 13.73
CA ALA A 203 5.41 -5.09 14.29
C ALA A 203 6.15 -6.16 15.11
N ALA A 204 7.38 -6.52 14.75
CA ALA A 204 8.09 -7.64 15.35
C ALA A 204 9.30 -7.26 16.22
N LEU A 205 9.94 -6.12 16.00
CA LEU A 205 11.23 -5.79 16.63
C LEU A 205 11.22 -4.51 17.48
N LEU A 206 10.38 -3.54 17.15
CA LEU A 206 10.32 -2.25 17.86
C LEU A 206 9.18 -2.21 18.88
N GLY A 207 8.06 -1.55 18.54
CA GLY A 207 6.96 -1.32 19.48
C GLY A 207 5.89 -2.38 19.48
N GLY A 208 5.83 -3.21 18.43
CA GLY A 208 4.75 -4.18 18.27
C GLY A 208 3.41 -3.49 18.06
N LEU A 209 3.38 -2.41 17.26
CA LEU A 209 2.16 -1.64 17.04
C LEU A 209 1.04 -2.57 16.54
N PRO A 210 -0.10 -2.63 17.24
CA PRO A 210 -1.14 -3.59 16.95
C PRO A 210 -1.91 -3.20 15.69
N VAL A 211 -2.41 -4.20 14.97
CA VAL A 211 -3.50 -4.04 14.03
C VAL A 211 -4.73 -4.71 14.63
N HIS A 212 -5.79 -3.97 14.90
CA HIS A 212 -6.92 -4.50 15.65
C HIS A 212 -8.02 -5.00 14.70
N TRP A 213 -8.49 -6.25 14.88
CA TRP A 213 -9.51 -6.83 13.99
C TRP A 213 -10.81 -6.03 13.92
N LYS A 214 -11.20 -5.37 15.03
CA LYS A 214 -12.37 -4.48 15.05
C LYS A 214 -12.23 -3.25 14.15
N HIS A 215 -11.03 -2.95 13.67
CA HIS A 215 -10.71 -1.81 12.81
C HIS A 215 -10.48 -2.24 11.35
N VAL A 216 -10.88 -3.47 10.99
CA VAL A 216 -10.65 -4.07 9.66
C VAL A 216 -11.19 -3.26 8.49
N SER A 217 -12.15 -2.36 8.73
CA SER A 217 -12.73 -1.48 7.72
C SER A 217 -11.81 -0.36 7.23
N ILE A 218 -10.79 0.04 8.01
CA ILE A 218 -9.93 1.20 7.68
C ILE A 218 -9.19 0.97 6.35
N GLY A 219 -8.49 -0.17 6.22
CA GLY A 219 -7.76 -0.51 5.00
C GLY A 219 -8.67 -0.54 3.76
N PRO A 220 -9.75 -1.34 3.73
CA PRO A 220 -10.69 -1.38 2.62
C PRO A 220 -11.29 -0.02 2.23
N LEU A 221 -11.59 0.88 3.18
CA LEU A 221 -12.09 2.23 2.85
C LEU A 221 -11.04 3.07 2.13
N VAL A 222 -9.77 3.01 2.54
CA VAL A 222 -8.68 3.66 1.80
C VAL A 222 -8.51 3.02 0.42
N GLY A 223 -8.67 1.70 0.31
CA GLY A 223 -8.69 0.99 -0.97
C GLY A 223 -9.81 1.46 -1.90
N VAL A 224 -11.03 1.64 -1.38
CA VAL A 224 -12.18 2.21 -2.10
C VAL A 224 -11.86 3.62 -2.58
N ALA A 225 -11.34 4.48 -1.71
CA ALA A 225 -10.93 5.83 -2.09
C ALA A 225 -9.92 5.81 -3.25
N TYR A 226 -8.97 4.86 -3.23
CA TYR A 226 -8.00 4.69 -4.30
C TYR A 226 -8.61 4.18 -5.62
N ILE A 227 -9.61 3.30 -5.56
CA ILE A 227 -10.35 2.85 -6.75
C ILE A 227 -11.05 4.04 -7.41
N LEU A 228 -11.77 4.84 -6.63
CA LEU A 228 -12.47 6.02 -7.11
C LEU A 228 -11.50 7.05 -7.70
N PHE A 229 -10.38 7.28 -7.01
CA PHE A 229 -9.29 8.11 -7.51
C PHE A 229 -8.77 7.62 -8.88
N THR A 230 -8.52 6.31 -9.01
CA THR A 230 -7.99 5.73 -10.25
C THR A 230 -8.98 5.86 -11.41
N TRP A 231 -10.28 5.67 -11.16
CA TRP A 231 -11.32 5.88 -12.17
C TRP A 231 -11.42 7.35 -12.60
N ALA A 232 -11.39 8.28 -11.63
CA ALA A 232 -11.42 9.72 -11.90
C ALA A 232 -10.19 10.19 -12.70
N MET A 233 -9.03 9.58 -12.46
CA MET A 233 -7.78 9.94 -13.12
C MET A 233 -7.59 9.31 -14.49
N SER A 234 -8.50 8.44 -14.96
CA SER A 234 -8.33 7.66 -16.19
C SER A 234 -8.06 8.52 -17.43
N THR A 235 -8.57 9.76 -17.46
CA THR A 235 -8.38 10.71 -18.57
C THR A 235 -7.32 11.78 -18.31
N SER A 236 -6.57 11.68 -17.21
CA SER A 236 -5.64 12.73 -16.76
C SER A 236 -4.16 12.36 -16.91
N TRP A 237 -3.86 11.13 -17.35
CA TRP A 237 -2.49 10.67 -17.52
C TRP A 237 -1.82 11.25 -18.76
N ASN A 238 -2.54 11.22 -19.89
CA ASN A 238 -2.07 11.53 -21.24
C ASN A 238 -3.12 12.33 -22.02
N ASP A 239 -2.75 12.79 -23.21
CA ASP A 239 -3.68 13.36 -24.20
C ASP A 239 -4.66 12.28 -24.71
N THR A 240 -5.85 12.26 -24.13
CA THR A 240 -6.88 11.25 -24.40
C THR A 240 -7.40 11.31 -25.83
N SER A 241 -7.25 12.42 -26.55
CA SER A 241 -7.63 12.52 -27.96
C SER A 241 -6.79 11.60 -28.86
N LYS A 242 -5.58 11.24 -28.41
CA LYS A 242 -4.63 10.42 -29.18
C LYS A 242 -4.61 8.96 -28.74
N VAL A 243 -4.70 8.71 -27.43
CA VAL A 243 -4.48 7.37 -26.87
C VAL A 243 -5.63 6.86 -26.00
N GLY A 244 -6.66 7.68 -25.79
CA GLY A 244 -7.80 7.37 -24.93
C GLY A 244 -7.45 7.31 -23.43
N PRO A 245 -8.40 6.87 -22.59
CA PRO A 245 -8.19 6.65 -21.16
C PRO A 245 -7.05 5.68 -20.86
N GLN A 246 -6.37 5.89 -19.73
CA GLN A 246 -5.28 5.05 -19.26
C GLN A 246 -5.43 4.73 -17.77
N PHE A 247 -4.93 3.57 -17.36
CA PHE A 247 -4.81 3.16 -15.97
C PHE A 247 -3.37 2.76 -15.69
N ILE A 248 -2.83 3.15 -14.54
CA ILE A 248 -1.48 2.73 -14.11
C ILE A 248 -1.39 1.20 -13.93
N TYR A 249 -2.51 0.58 -13.55
CA TYR A 249 -2.59 -0.85 -13.30
C TYR A 249 -3.64 -1.51 -14.19
N PHE A 250 -3.27 -2.63 -14.80
CA PHE A 250 -4.15 -3.36 -15.73
C PHE A 250 -5.42 -3.89 -15.04
N PHE A 251 -5.38 -4.14 -13.74
CA PHE A 251 -6.54 -4.63 -12.99
C PHE A 251 -7.58 -3.54 -12.66
N PHE A 252 -7.31 -2.28 -12.98
CA PHE A 252 -8.31 -1.21 -12.99
C PHE A 252 -8.89 -0.93 -14.37
N ASP A 253 -8.47 -1.67 -15.40
CA ASP A 253 -9.03 -1.55 -16.74
C ASP A 253 -10.52 -1.93 -16.74
N THR A 254 -11.37 -0.92 -16.90
CA THR A 254 -12.82 -1.03 -16.93
C THR A 254 -13.37 -1.57 -18.25
N THR A 255 -12.51 -1.74 -19.26
CA THR A 255 -12.90 -2.17 -20.62
C THR A 255 -12.72 -3.67 -20.87
N LEU A 256 -12.18 -4.41 -19.88
CA LEU A 256 -12.02 -5.86 -19.98
C LEU A 256 -13.39 -6.55 -20.10
N PRO A 257 -13.48 -7.65 -20.86
CA PRO A 257 -14.74 -8.35 -21.07
C PRO A 257 -15.27 -8.99 -19.78
N GLY A 258 -16.61 -9.03 -19.68
CA GLY A 258 -17.33 -9.70 -18.60
C GLY A 258 -17.05 -9.11 -17.22
N TYR A 259 -16.94 -9.98 -16.22
CA TYR A 259 -16.75 -9.60 -14.82
C TYR A 259 -15.28 -9.43 -14.41
N THR A 260 -14.34 -9.48 -15.36
CA THR A 260 -12.89 -9.44 -15.07
C THR A 260 -12.48 -8.25 -14.19
N PRO A 261 -12.94 -7.00 -14.44
CA PRO A 261 -12.60 -5.87 -13.57
C PRO A 261 -13.10 -6.05 -12.14
N THR A 262 -14.33 -6.57 -11.97
CA THR A 262 -14.91 -6.81 -10.64
C THR A 262 -14.21 -7.93 -9.90
N ILE A 263 -13.90 -9.03 -10.57
CA ILE A 263 -13.15 -10.14 -9.98
C ILE A 263 -11.79 -9.63 -9.50
N ALA A 264 -11.13 -8.77 -10.27
CA ALA A 264 -9.86 -8.18 -9.85
C ALA A 264 -9.98 -7.34 -8.57
N LEU A 265 -11.03 -6.52 -8.43
CA LEU A 265 -11.31 -5.77 -7.19
C LEU A 265 -11.58 -6.70 -6.00
N LEU A 266 -12.36 -7.75 -6.19
CA LEU A 266 -12.67 -8.73 -5.13
C LEU A 266 -11.43 -9.51 -4.70
N VAL A 267 -10.56 -9.89 -5.64
CA VAL A 267 -9.28 -10.54 -5.34
C VAL A 267 -8.36 -9.61 -4.56
N LEU A 268 -8.26 -8.33 -4.95
CA LEU A 268 -7.47 -7.34 -4.21
C LEU A 268 -8.01 -7.15 -2.78
N LEU A 269 -9.33 -7.09 -2.62
CA LEU A 269 -9.96 -7.04 -1.30
C LEU A 269 -9.63 -8.30 -0.48
N LEU A 270 -9.79 -9.49 -1.05
CA LEU A 270 -9.49 -10.74 -0.35
C LEU A 270 -8.03 -10.79 0.14
N VAL A 271 -7.09 -10.43 -0.73
CA VAL A 271 -5.66 -10.38 -0.39
C VAL A 271 -5.37 -9.33 0.68
N LEU A 272 -6.02 -8.16 0.61
CA LEU A 272 -5.93 -7.14 1.66
C LEU A 272 -6.44 -7.66 3.00
N MET A 273 -7.61 -8.31 3.03
CA MET A 273 -8.20 -8.88 4.24
C MET A 273 -7.30 -9.96 4.84
N LEU A 274 -6.69 -10.80 4.01
CA LEU A 274 -5.70 -11.80 4.45
C LEU A 274 -4.52 -11.12 5.16
N PHE A 275 -3.96 -10.06 4.58
CA PHE A 275 -2.84 -9.34 5.21
C PHE A 275 -3.26 -8.56 6.45
N PHE A 276 -4.47 -8.01 6.49
CA PHE A 276 -5.01 -7.39 7.70
C PHE A 276 -5.15 -8.44 8.82
N SER A 277 -5.73 -9.62 8.53
CA SER A 277 -5.81 -10.72 9.48
C SER A 277 -4.43 -11.16 9.97
N PHE A 278 -3.45 -11.23 9.06
CA PHE A 278 -2.07 -11.58 9.42
C PHE A 278 -1.48 -10.58 10.42
N PHE A 279 -1.55 -9.28 10.15
CA PHE A 279 -1.03 -8.26 11.08
C PHE A 279 -1.81 -8.24 12.40
N ALA A 280 -3.11 -8.50 12.37
CA ALA A 280 -3.93 -8.60 13.58
C ALA A 280 -3.58 -9.82 14.44
N ALA A 281 -3.15 -10.91 13.83
CA ALA A 281 -2.66 -12.09 14.52
C ALA A 281 -1.17 -11.98 14.92
N CYS A 282 -0.44 -10.95 14.46
CA CYS A 282 1.01 -10.91 14.55
C CYS A 282 1.52 -10.93 16.00
N ASP A 283 0.92 -10.16 16.93
CA ASP A 283 1.29 -10.16 18.35
C ASP A 283 1.12 -11.55 18.98
N PHE A 284 0.02 -12.24 18.66
CA PHE A 284 -0.20 -13.62 19.08
C PHE A 284 0.83 -14.59 18.48
N LEU A 285 1.08 -14.51 17.17
CA LEU A 285 2.03 -15.37 16.47
C LEU A 285 3.46 -15.19 17.02
N LEU A 286 3.86 -13.95 17.30
CA LEU A 286 5.17 -13.63 17.86
C LEU A 286 5.29 -14.11 19.32
N GLY A 287 4.21 -14.04 20.10
CA GLY A 287 4.16 -14.61 21.45
C GLY A 287 4.38 -16.14 21.49
N LEU A 288 4.16 -16.84 20.36
CA LEU A 288 4.46 -18.28 20.23
C LEU A 288 5.93 -18.56 19.90
N VAL A 289 6.75 -17.55 19.58
CA VAL A 289 8.14 -17.73 19.15
C VAL A 289 9.07 -17.75 20.38
N PRO A 290 9.69 -18.90 20.73
CA PRO A 290 10.38 -19.06 22.02
C PRO A 290 11.80 -18.45 22.07
N PHE A 291 12.26 -17.77 21.02
CA PHE A 291 13.67 -17.39 20.83
C PHE A 291 13.95 -15.88 21.01
N GLY A 292 13.05 -15.14 21.66
CA GLY A 292 13.22 -13.70 21.92
C GLY A 292 13.54 -12.90 20.65
N VAL A 293 14.52 -12.00 20.72
CA VAL A 293 14.90 -11.12 19.60
C VAL A 293 15.34 -11.88 18.35
N VAL A 294 16.06 -12.99 18.51
CA VAL A 294 16.51 -13.81 17.37
C VAL A 294 15.30 -14.45 16.68
N GLY A 295 14.35 -14.96 17.44
CA GLY A 295 13.12 -15.54 16.90
C GLY A 295 12.29 -14.52 16.12
N HIS A 296 12.10 -13.33 16.68
CA HIS A 296 11.38 -12.25 16.00
C HIS A 296 12.12 -11.76 14.75
N ALA A 297 13.45 -11.68 14.80
CA ALA A 297 14.25 -11.30 13.63
C ALA A 297 14.14 -12.36 12.52
N LEU A 298 14.23 -13.65 12.87
CA LEU A 298 14.05 -14.75 11.91
C LEU A 298 12.62 -14.77 11.34
N PHE A 299 11.61 -14.49 12.16
CA PHE A 299 10.23 -14.35 11.69
C PHE A 299 10.10 -13.21 10.66
N ALA A 300 10.60 -12.02 10.99
CA ALA A 300 10.57 -10.86 10.11
C ALA A 300 11.35 -11.11 8.80
N LEU A 301 12.54 -11.69 8.88
CA LEU A 301 13.36 -12.04 7.71
C LEU A 301 12.72 -13.13 6.85
N GLY A 302 12.20 -14.17 7.48
CA GLY A 302 11.53 -15.29 6.80
C GLY A 302 10.32 -14.80 6.03
N LEU A 303 9.41 -14.11 6.70
CA LEU A 303 8.22 -13.55 6.06
C LEU A 303 8.57 -12.48 5.02
N GLY A 304 9.54 -11.62 5.33
CA GLY A 304 10.10 -10.67 4.40
C GLY A 304 10.57 -11.35 3.11
N SER A 305 11.30 -12.47 3.19
CA SER A 305 11.78 -13.20 2.02
C SER A 305 10.67 -13.79 1.14
N ILE A 306 9.51 -14.11 1.72
CA ILE A 306 8.32 -14.63 1.00
C ILE A 306 7.59 -13.49 0.29
N MET A 307 7.52 -12.31 0.92
CA MET A 307 6.83 -11.15 0.37
C MET A 307 7.68 -10.36 -0.63
N MET A 308 8.92 -10.06 -0.27
CA MET A 308 9.82 -9.20 -1.02
C MET A 308 10.58 -9.97 -2.09
N ARG A 309 10.89 -9.27 -3.18
CA ARG A 309 11.79 -9.80 -4.21
C ARG A 309 13.17 -9.16 -4.03
N PHE A 310 14.06 -9.84 -3.30
CA PHE A 310 15.45 -9.39 -3.09
C PHE A 310 16.42 -9.79 -4.21
N ARG A 311 16.03 -10.74 -5.07
CA ARG A 311 16.98 -11.55 -5.83
C ARG A 311 17.35 -11.02 -7.24
N ASP A 312 17.01 -9.78 -7.58
CA ASP A 312 17.44 -9.12 -8.83
C ASP A 312 18.02 -7.72 -8.58
#